data_AF-A0A5E4EIC2-F1
#
_entry.id   AF-A0A5E4EIC2-F1
#
_cell.length_a   1.000
_cell.length_b   1.000
_cell.length_c   1.000
_cell.angle_alpha   90.00
_cell.angle_beta   90.00
_cell.angle_gamma   90.00
#
_symmetry.space_group_name_H-M   'P 1'
#
loop_
_entity.id
_entity.type
_entity.pdbx_description
1 polymer ?
#
loop_
_entity_poly.entity_id
_entity_poly.type
_entity_poly.pdbx_seq_one_letter_code
_entity_poly.pdbx_strand_id
1 'polypeptide(L)'
;MQTLTPIRPRFARLWSLNPSSLSLRTLSPQAFSSSSSSSDYSNQSRGGLPRFFSELLPTSKGGIVRVQGDEFWHMTRVLRLRTNDRVQLFNGKGGLIQGLIQSIDRSGLDFVALEDPKSVLPQSTQWHVFAAFGTLKGGRADWLVEKCTELGASSLTPLLTERSPTVSENRLDRLQRVNVAAAKQCQRLHEMILNPPKNINGLLPLVAESKLAFLAVAEGTPLVSALTSSGTESGGLIVVGPEGDFTEKEVNELMQAGAISVGLGPHRLRVETATVALLATLMLWVIVKMTNQLESLVESIKSKVRALKKNSKKPYIKMDKSSSVKVEIRSKKARKLIDKTLKAADRPVKRPIP
;
A
#
# COMPACT_ATOMS: atom_id res chain seq x y z
N MET A 1 -40.33 35.00 -36.25
CA MET A 1 -39.74 34.46 -37.49
C MET A 1 -38.34 35.02 -37.64
N GLN A 2 -37.32 34.20 -37.36
CA GLN A 2 -36.07 34.05 -38.11
C GLN A 2 -35.11 33.21 -37.26
N THR A 3 -34.78 32.07 -37.83
CA THR A 3 -34.00 30.95 -37.29
C THR A 3 -32.51 31.25 -37.40
N LEU A 4 -31.77 31.15 -36.29
CA LEU A 4 -30.31 31.15 -36.26
C LEU A 4 -29.79 29.70 -36.30
N THR A 5 -28.99 29.40 -37.31
CA THR A 5 -28.20 28.16 -37.47
C THR A 5 -26.89 28.25 -36.67
N PRO A 6 -26.38 27.15 -36.08
CA PRO A 6 -25.14 27.16 -35.34
C PRO A 6 -23.91 26.93 -36.23
N ILE A 7 -22.91 27.81 -36.08
CA ILE A 7 -21.58 27.74 -36.69
C ILE A 7 -20.72 26.74 -35.90
N ARG A 8 -20.22 25.69 -36.56
CA ARG A 8 -19.17 24.78 -36.05
C ARG A 8 -17.79 25.31 -36.45
N PRO A 9 -16.79 25.37 -35.55
CA PRO A 9 -15.41 25.58 -35.96
C PRO A 9 -14.74 24.26 -36.39
N ARG A 10 -14.12 24.29 -37.58
CA ARG A 10 -13.22 23.27 -38.14
C ARG A 10 -11.89 23.28 -37.37
N PHE A 11 -11.56 22.19 -36.67
CA PHE A 11 -10.18 21.89 -36.30
C PHE A 11 -9.56 20.99 -37.38
N ALA A 12 -8.64 21.54 -38.16
CA ALA A 12 -7.78 20.78 -39.04
C ALA A 12 -6.36 21.36 -38.99
N ARG A 13 -5.39 20.44 -38.85
CA ARG A 13 -3.93 20.58 -39.03
C ARG A 13 -3.13 21.24 -37.90
N LEU A 14 -2.49 20.39 -37.08
CA LEU A 14 -1.10 20.60 -36.62
C LEU A 14 -0.59 19.39 -35.81
N TRP A 15 -0.42 18.24 -36.47
CA TRP A 15 0.40 17.13 -35.94
C TRP A 15 1.14 16.48 -37.12
N SER A 16 2.39 16.89 -37.32
CA SER A 16 3.35 16.20 -38.18
C SER A 16 4.71 16.19 -37.48
N LEU A 17 4.88 15.29 -36.52
CA LEU A 17 6.19 14.93 -35.98
C LEU A 17 6.27 13.40 -35.87
N ASN A 18 7.32 12.86 -36.49
CA ASN A 18 7.66 11.45 -36.71
C ASN A 18 7.63 10.58 -35.44
N PRO A 19 6.99 9.40 -35.46
CA PRO A 19 7.15 8.37 -34.44
C PRO A 19 8.07 7.24 -34.94
N SER A 20 9.38 7.36 -34.73
CA SER A 20 10.31 6.26 -34.98
C SER A 20 11.49 6.28 -33.99
N SER A 21 11.20 6.10 -32.70
CA SER A 21 12.19 5.61 -31.71
C SER A 21 11.61 5.44 -30.30
N LEU A 22 10.50 4.72 -30.13
CA LEU A 22 10.08 4.25 -28.80
C LEU A 22 9.62 2.80 -28.89
N SER A 23 10.57 1.89 -28.68
CA SER A 23 10.32 0.45 -28.49
C SER A 23 9.73 0.22 -27.10
N LEU A 24 8.39 0.29 -27.01
CA LEU A 24 7.65 -0.19 -25.85
C LEU A 24 7.33 -1.67 -26.09
N ARG A 25 8.09 -2.56 -25.41
CA ARG A 25 7.74 -3.98 -25.33
C ARG A 25 6.39 -4.11 -24.63
N THR A 26 5.41 -4.61 -25.37
CA THR A 26 4.09 -4.97 -24.88
C THR A 26 4.19 -6.14 -23.91
N LEU A 27 3.87 -5.92 -22.63
CA LEU A 27 3.67 -6.98 -21.65
C LEU A 27 2.25 -7.53 -21.83
N SER A 28 2.13 -8.81 -22.19
CA SER A 28 0.86 -9.53 -22.27
C SER A 28 0.36 -9.91 -20.87
N PRO A 29 -0.92 -9.67 -20.53
CA PRO A 29 -1.48 -10.12 -19.26
C PRO A 29 -1.87 -11.60 -19.37
N GLN A 30 -1.06 -12.50 -18.80
CA GLN A 30 -1.50 -13.88 -18.56
C GLN A 30 -2.34 -13.93 -17.28
N ALA A 31 -3.63 -14.17 -17.47
CA ALA A 31 -4.58 -14.47 -16.42
C ALA A 31 -4.24 -15.82 -15.76
N PHE A 32 -4.06 -15.82 -14.44
CA PHE A 32 -4.08 -17.04 -13.64
C PHE A 32 -5.54 -17.36 -13.29
N SER A 33 -6.13 -18.32 -13.99
CA SER A 33 -7.34 -19.02 -13.55
C SER A 33 -6.93 -20.36 -12.96
N SER A 34 -7.02 -20.50 -11.64
CA SER A 34 -7.05 -21.80 -10.98
C SER A 34 -8.47 -22.07 -10.49
N SER A 35 -9.09 -23.07 -11.13
CA SER A 35 -10.33 -23.69 -10.72
C SER A 35 -10.10 -24.57 -9.49
N SER A 36 -10.96 -24.42 -8.49
CA SER A 36 -11.26 -25.50 -7.54
C SER A 36 -12.70 -25.35 -7.04
N SER A 37 -13.43 -26.45 -7.08
CA SER A 37 -14.84 -26.59 -6.80
C SER A 37 -15.08 -27.11 -5.37
N SER A 38 -15.89 -26.43 -4.57
CA SER A 38 -17.00 -27.04 -3.81
C SER A 38 -17.97 -25.99 -3.23
N SER A 39 -19.23 -26.13 -3.65
CA SER A 39 -20.52 -25.76 -3.03
C SER A 39 -20.61 -24.63 -1.98
N ASP A 40 -21.21 -23.52 -2.43
CA ASP A 40 -22.39 -22.84 -1.86
C ASP A 40 -22.38 -22.33 -0.42
N TYR A 41 -22.10 -21.04 -0.24
CA TYR A 41 -22.92 -20.12 0.57
C TYR A 41 -22.86 -18.68 -0.02
N SER A 42 -23.97 -18.31 -0.67
CA SER A 42 -24.48 -16.95 -0.95
C SER A 42 -23.49 -15.79 -1.19
N ASN A 43 -23.26 -15.51 -2.48
CA ASN A 43 -23.14 -14.18 -3.09
C ASN A 43 -22.26 -13.12 -2.37
N GLN A 44 -20.95 -13.38 -2.32
CA GLN A 44 -19.89 -12.44 -1.92
C GLN A 44 -19.43 -11.58 -3.11
N SER A 45 -20.21 -10.58 -3.51
CA SER A 45 -19.91 -9.86 -4.76
C SER A 45 -18.60 -9.03 -4.77
N ARG A 46 -17.76 -9.05 -3.71
CA ARG A 46 -16.34 -8.61 -3.72
C ARG A 46 -15.40 -9.38 -2.75
N GLY A 47 -15.56 -10.71 -2.64
CA GLY A 47 -14.47 -11.64 -2.27
C GLY A 47 -13.87 -11.61 -0.85
N GLY A 48 -14.56 -11.09 0.16
CA GLY A 48 -14.09 -11.12 1.56
C GLY A 48 -15.24 -11.14 2.57
N LEU A 49 -14.95 -11.52 3.82
CA LEU A 49 -15.93 -11.48 4.90
C LEU A 49 -16.33 -10.04 5.24
N PRO A 50 -17.61 -9.76 5.56
CA PRO A 50 -18.02 -8.44 6.05
C PRO A 50 -17.22 -8.04 7.29
N ARG A 51 -16.75 -6.79 7.32
CA ARG A 51 -15.90 -6.26 8.40
C ARG A 51 -16.61 -5.14 9.16
N PHE A 52 -16.54 -5.21 10.50
CA PHE A 52 -17.20 -4.28 11.41
C PHE A 52 -16.20 -3.74 12.43
N PHE A 53 -16.38 -2.48 12.82
CA PHE A 53 -15.51 -1.85 13.81
C PHE A 53 -15.88 -2.35 15.22
N SER A 54 -14.88 -2.58 16.06
CA SER A 54 -15.06 -2.84 17.48
C SER A 54 -13.84 -2.35 18.23
N GLU A 55 -14.04 -1.50 19.24
CA GLU A 55 -12.95 -0.99 20.08
C GLU A 55 -12.24 -2.12 20.83
N LEU A 56 -13.02 -3.12 21.26
CA LEU A 56 -12.54 -4.30 21.95
C LEU A 56 -12.54 -5.50 21.00
N LEU A 57 -11.42 -6.21 20.96
CA LEU A 57 -11.28 -7.50 20.28
C LEU A 57 -11.07 -8.59 21.34
N PRO A 58 -11.57 -9.83 21.12
CA PRO A 58 -11.22 -10.97 21.95
C PRO A 58 -9.70 -11.13 22.04
N THR A 59 -9.17 -11.63 23.15
CA THR A 59 -7.71 -11.81 23.34
C THR A 59 -7.19 -13.13 22.76
N SER A 60 -8.06 -14.12 22.62
CA SER A 60 -7.71 -15.46 22.11
C SER A 60 -8.88 -16.07 21.35
N LYS A 61 -8.60 -17.14 20.61
CA LYS A 61 -9.61 -18.02 20.03
C LYS A 61 -10.66 -18.43 21.08
N GLY A 62 -11.93 -18.44 20.68
CA GLY A 62 -13.07 -18.75 21.54
C GLY A 62 -13.55 -17.60 22.43
N GLY A 63 -12.81 -16.48 22.50
CA GLY A 63 -13.25 -15.30 23.24
C GLY A 63 -14.49 -14.67 22.61
N ILE A 64 -15.36 -14.13 23.46
CA ILE A 64 -16.65 -13.55 23.07
C ILE A 64 -16.60 -12.03 23.24
N VAL A 65 -17.08 -11.30 22.23
CA VAL A 65 -17.31 -9.85 22.31
C VAL A 65 -18.75 -9.55 21.94
N ARG A 66 -19.38 -8.73 22.76
CA ARG A 66 -20.72 -8.22 22.54
C ARG A 66 -20.68 -7.02 21.60
N VAL A 67 -21.32 -7.12 20.44
CA VAL A 67 -21.46 -6.00 19.49
C VAL A 67 -22.82 -5.33 19.68
N GLN A 68 -22.82 -4.01 19.84
CA GLN A 68 -24.00 -3.19 20.15
C GLN A 68 -24.06 -1.93 19.26
N GLY A 69 -25.10 -1.13 19.41
CA GLY A 69 -25.24 0.17 18.74
C GLY A 69 -25.30 0.09 17.21
N ASP A 70 -24.60 1.02 16.56
CA ASP A 70 -24.63 1.20 15.10
C ASP A 70 -24.13 -0.04 14.35
N GLU A 71 -23.08 -0.70 14.84
CA GLU A 71 -22.53 -1.91 14.21
C GLU A 71 -23.52 -3.07 14.32
N PHE A 72 -24.17 -3.25 15.47
CA PHE A 72 -25.23 -4.24 15.64
C PHE A 72 -26.40 -4.02 14.66
N TRP A 73 -26.84 -2.76 14.51
CA TRP A 73 -27.90 -2.41 13.57
C TRP A 73 -27.46 -2.65 12.12
N HIS A 74 -26.24 -2.27 11.75
CA HIS A 74 -25.69 -2.48 10.42
C HIS A 74 -25.59 -3.98 10.08
N MET A 75 -25.14 -4.81 11.02
CA MET A 75 -25.06 -6.27 10.86
C MET A 75 -26.44 -6.89 10.64
N THR A 76 -27.42 -6.56 11.48
CA THR A 76 -28.70 -7.29 11.54
C THR A 76 -29.80 -6.72 10.63
N ARG A 77 -29.83 -5.39 10.42
CA ARG A 77 -30.88 -4.71 9.65
C ARG A 77 -30.47 -4.42 8.21
N VAL A 78 -29.24 -3.95 8.01
CA VAL A 78 -28.74 -3.62 6.66
C VAL A 78 -28.25 -4.86 5.95
N LEU A 79 -27.27 -5.55 6.53
CA LEU A 79 -26.68 -6.75 5.93
C LEU A 79 -27.47 -8.02 6.22
N ARG A 80 -28.44 -7.95 7.15
CA ARG A 80 -29.36 -9.05 7.49
C ARG A 80 -28.63 -10.33 7.88
N LEU A 81 -27.50 -10.20 8.58
CA LEU A 81 -26.75 -11.33 9.09
C LEU A 81 -27.54 -12.10 10.15
N ARG A 82 -27.22 -13.38 10.30
CA ARG A 82 -27.86 -14.35 11.19
C ARG A 82 -26.81 -15.06 12.04
N THR A 83 -27.27 -15.82 13.02
CA THR A 83 -26.43 -16.75 13.77
C THR A 83 -25.70 -17.69 12.81
N ASN A 84 -24.45 -18.00 13.11
CA ASN A 84 -23.47 -18.75 12.30
C ASN A 84 -22.87 -18.02 11.09
N ASP A 85 -23.31 -16.80 10.76
CA ASP A 85 -22.64 -16.02 9.72
C ASP A 85 -21.24 -15.59 10.17
N ARG A 86 -20.28 -15.66 9.24
CA ARG A 86 -18.89 -15.28 9.47
C ARG A 86 -18.67 -13.81 9.21
N VAL A 87 -17.94 -13.16 10.11
CA VAL A 87 -17.61 -11.74 10.03
C VAL A 87 -16.20 -11.49 10.55
N GLN A 88 -15.67 -10.31 10.26
CA GLN A 88 -14.42 -9.81 10.82
C GLN A 88 -14.69 -8.62 11.73
N LEU A 89 -14.00 -8.59 12.88
CA LEU A 89 -13.90 -7.39 13.70
C LEU A 89 -12.50 -6.78 13.55
N PHE A 90 -12.43 -5.45 13.49
CA PHE A 90 -11.19 -4.70 13.53
C PHE A 90 -11.32 -3.50 14.46
N ASN A 91 -10.20 -3.04 15.01
CA ASN A 91 -10.19 -1.99 16.05
C ASN A 91 -9.60 -0.64 15.59
N GLY A 92 -9.37 -0.48 14.28
CA GLY A 92 -8.73 0.72 13.72
C GLY A 92 -7.27 0.93 14.13
N LYS A 93 -6.65 -0.01 14.85
CA LYS A 93 -5.27 0.04 15.34
C LYS A 93 -4.41 -1.11 14.80
N GLY A 94 -4.85 -1.74 13.71
CA GLY A 94 -4.18 -2.89 13.10
C GLY A 94 -4.66 -4.25 13.61
N GLY A 95 -5.48 -4.29 14.66
CA GLY A 95 -6.09 -5.52 15.16
C GLY A 95 -7.18 -6.01 14.21
N LEU A 96 -7.14 -7.29 13.88
CA LEU A 96 -8.10 -7.97 13.03
C LEU A 96 -8.37 -9.36 13.57
N ILE A 97 -9.64 -9.75 13.63
CA ILE A 97 -10.02 -11.09 14.07
C ILE A 97 -11.23 -11.59 13.29
N GLN A 98 -11.19 -12.85 12.89
CA GLN A 98 -12.31 -13.53 12.25
C GLN A 98 -13.11 -14.34 13.28
N GLY A 99 -14.43 -14.32 13.13
CA GLY A 99 -15.32 -15.08 13.99
C GLY A 99 -16.67 -15.33 13.34
N LEU A 100 -17.62 -15.78 14.15
CA LEU A 100 -19.01 -15.95 13.76
C LEU A 100 -19.96 -15.31 14.77
N ILE A 101 -21.18 -15.05 14.33
CA ILE A 101 -22.26 -14.59 15.20
C ILE A 101 -22.83 -15.80 15.94
N GLN A 102 -22.63 -15.87 17.26
CA GLN A 102 -23.10 -16.97 18.09
C GLN A 102 -24.56 -16.80 18.49
N SER A 103 -24.94 -15.60 18.92
CA SER A 103 -26.28 -15.28 19.41
C SER A 103 -26.69 -13.87 18.97
N ILE A 104 -28.00 -13.63 18.83
CA ILE A 104 -28.58 -12.32 18.53
C ILE A 104 -29.78 -12.13 19.44
N ASP A 105 -29.86 -11.00 20.15
CA ASP A 105 -31.05 -10.59 20.87
C ASP A 105 -31.39 -9.11 20.61
N ARG A 106 -32.29 -8.52 21.41
CA ARG A 106 -32.75 -7.14 21.22
C ARG A 106 -31.70 -6.08 21.52
N SER A 107 -30.70 -6.41 22.33
CA SER A 107 -29.69 -5.48 22.86
C SER A 107 -28.31 -5.62 22.21
N GLY A 108 -28.10 -6.63 21.35
CA GLY A 108 -26.84 -6.84 20.67
C GLY A 108 -26.71 -8.24 20.07
N LEU A 109 -25.51 -8.53 19.58
CA LEU A 109 -25.10 -9.86 19.15
C LEU A 109 -23.78 -10.27 19.80
N ASP A 110 -23.62 -11.57 20.00
CA ASP A 110 -22.38 -12.15 20.51
C ASP A 110 -21.52 -12.63 19.34
N PHE A 111 -20.34 -12.04 19.20
CA PHE A 111 -19.31 -12.49 18.29
C PHE A 111 -18.39 -13.47 19.03
N VAL A 112 -18.10 -14.63 18.44
CA VAL A 112 -17.12 -15.59 18.97
C VAL A 112 -15.92 -15.72 18.02
N ALA A 113 -14.72 -15.56 18.57
CA ALA A 113 -13.46 -15.68 17.83
C ALA A 113 -13.21 -17.12 17.34
N LEU A 114 -12.94 -17.27 16.04
CA LEU A 114 -12.60 -18.57 15.44
C LEU A 114 -11.09 -18.81 15.38
N GLU A 115 -10.30 -17.76 15.47
CA GLU A 115 -8.84 -17.74 15.45
C GLU A 115 -8.30 -16.73 16.47
N ASP A 116 -7.00 -16.78 16.73
CA ASP A 116 -6.34 -15.75 17.55
C ASP A 116 -6.27 -14.41 16.80
N PRO A 117 -6.31 -13.27 17.52
CA PRO A 117 -6.25 -11.95 16.91
C PRO A 117 -4.96 -11.75 16.13
N LYS A 118 -5.09 -11.21 14.92
CA LYS A 118 -3.95 -10.77 14.11
C LYS A 118 -3.68 -9.30 14.41
N SER A 119 -2.41 -8.95 14.56
CA SER A 119 -1.96 -7.56 14.63
C SER A 119 -1.14 -7.24 13.39
N VAL A 120 -1.66 -6.33 12.57
CA VAL A 120 -0.98 -5.86 11.36
C VAL A 120 -0.34 -4.52 11.66
N LEU A 121 0.94 -4.36 11.38
CA LEU A 121 1.63 -3.07 11.54
C LEU A 121 1.14 -2.06 10.48
N PRO A 122 1.16 -0.75 10.79
CA PRO A 122 0.82 0.27 9.80
C PRO A 122 1.81 0.24 8.63
N GLN A 123 1.38 0.72 7.47
CA GLN A 123 2.26 0.85 6.31
C GLN A 123 3.40 1.83 6.61
N SER A 124 4.57 1.60 5.99
CA SER A 124 5.75 2.46 6.11
C SER A 124 5.58 3.84 5.46
N THR A 125 4.56 3.99 4.63
CA THR A 125 4.29 5.24 3.91
C THR A 125 3.47 6.18 4.79
N GLN A 126 4.04 7.31 5.19
CA GLN A 126 3.41 8.22 6.17
C GLN A 126 3.26 9.64 5.62
N TRP A 127 2.16 9.85 4.89
CA TRP A 127 1.76 11.19 4.43
C TRP A 127 0.76 11.82 5.40
N HIS A 128 1.12 12.98 5.92
CA HIS A 128 0.30 13.79 6.82
C HIS A 128 -0.27 14.98 6.06
N VAL A 129 -1.60 15.02 5.94
CA VAL A 129 -2.29 16.05 5.15
C VAL A 129 -2.70 17.20 6.06
N PHE A 130 -2.32 18.41 5.69
CA PHE A 130 -2.80 19.68 6.22
C PHE A 130 -3.59 20.37 5.13
N ALA A 131 -4.90 20.47 5.30
CA ALA A 131 -5.76 21.05 4.27
C ALA A 131 -6.72 22.07 4.89
N ALA A 132 -6.81 23.25 4.28
CA ALA A 132 -7.69 24.32 4.72
C ALA A 132 -9.09 24.14 4.13
N PHE A 133 -9.90 23.27 4.72
CA PHE A 133 -11.24 22.93 4.25
C PHE A 133 -12.38 23.45 5.14
N GLY A 134 -12.07 24.34 6.09
CA GLY A 134 -13.06 24.89 7.04
C GLY A 134 -14.20 25.65 6.38
N THR A 135 -13.93 26.32 5.26
CA THR A 135 -14.94 27.08 4.51
C THR A 135 -15.69 26.27 3.47
N LEU A 136 -15.31 25.00 3.20
CA LEU A 136 -15.96 24.20 2.17
C LEU A 136 -17.42 23.90 2.54
N LYS A 137 -18.32 24.10 1.59
CA LYS A 137 -19.78 23.85 1.73
C LYS A 137 -20.20 22.59 0.96
N GLY A 138 -21.42 22.11 1.22
CA GLY A 138 -22.06 21.07 0.41
C GLY A 138 -21.41 19.69 0.50
N GLY A 139 -20.94 19.27 1.69
CA GLY A 139 -20.35 17.93 1.90
C GLY A 139 -18.97 17.72 1.29
N ARG A 140 -18.34 18.76 0.71
CA ARG A 140 -17.02 18.65 0.09
C ARG A 140 -15.90 18.31 1.07
N ALA A 141 -16.00 18.72 2.34
CA ALA A 141 -15.05 18.28 3.35
C ALA A 141 -15.24 16.80 3.71
N ASP A 142 -16.48 16.32 3.80
CA ASP A 142 -16.75 14.89 4.01
C ASP A 142 -16.11 14.07 2.87
N TRP A 143 -16.29 14.51 1.62
CA TRP A 143 -15.67 13.88 0.46
C TRP A 143 -14.14 13.92 0.55
N LEU A 144 -13.53 15.05 0.96
CA LEU A 144 -12.09 15.14 1.17
C LEU A 144 -11.61 14.14 2.22
N VAL A 145 -12.26 14.07 3.38
CA VAL A 145 -11.92 13.11 4.46
C VAL A 145 -12.04 11.67 3.96
N GLU A 146 -13.17 11.34 3.33
CA GLU A 146 -13.41 10.02 2.74
C GLU A 146 -12.26 9.62 1.80
N LYS A 147 -11.88 10.50 0.86
CA LYS A 147 -10.82 10.20 -0.11
C LYS A 147 -9.43 10.18 0.49
N CYS A 148 -9.14 11.01 1.50
CA CYS A 148 -7.89 10.90 2.25
C CYS A 148 -7.78 9.57 2.98
N THR A 149 -8.86 9.09 3.59
CA THR A 149 -8.90 7.78 4.26
C THR A 149 -8.70 6.64 3.27
N GLU A 150 -9.43 6.65 2.14
CA GLU A 150 -9.35 5.65 1.06
C GLU A 150 -7.95 5.56 0.44
N LEU A 151 -7.32 6.72 0.19
CA LEU A 151 -5.98 6.79 -0.42
C LEU A 151 -4.84 6.47 0.56
N GLY A 152 -5.13 6.24 1.83
CA GLY A 152 -4.13 5.81 2.79
C GLY A 152 -3.38 6.93 3.52
N ALA A 153 -3.91 8.17 3.57
CA ALA A 153 -3.29 9.23 4.37
C ALA A 153 -3.11 8.78 5.83
N SER A 154 -1.95 9.05 6.43
CA SER A 154 -1.68 8.67 7.83
C SER A 154 -2.43 9.56 8.81
N SER A 155 -2.47 10.85 8.52
CA SER A 155 -3.32 11.79 9.26
C SER A 155 -3.89 12.87 8.34
N LEU A 156 -4.97 13.48 8.80
CA LEU A 156 -5.51 14.70 8.26
C LEU A 156 -5.69 15.72 9.39
N THR A 157 -5.18 16.92 9.17
CA THR A 157 -5.30 18.05 10.09
C THR A 157 -6.03 19.18 9.36
N PRO A 158 -7.16 19.67 9.88
CA PRO A 158 -7.78 20.88 9.37
C PRO A 158 -6.81 22.06 9.57
N LEU A 159 -6.42 22.72 8.48
CA LEU A 159 -5.53 23.87 8.52
C LEU A 159 -6.35 25.16 8.63
N LEU A 160 -6.05 25.96 9.65
CA LEU A 160 -6.60 27.30 9.83
C LEU A 160 -5.68 28.32 9.18
N THR A 161 -6.22 29.07 8.22
CA THR A 161 -5.51 30.10 7.46
C THR A 161 -6.25 31.42 7.56
N GLU A 162 -5.64 32.51 7.12
CA GLU A 162 -6.28 33.84 7.13
C GLU A 162 -7.63 33.83 6.38
N ARG A 163 -7.69 33.13 5.24
CA ARG A 163 -8.90 33.01 4.40
C ARG A 163 -9.79 31.81 4.76
N SER A 164 -9.44 31.04 5.78
CA SER A 164 -10.25 29.94 6.35
C SER A 164 -9.95 29.79 7.85
N PRO A 165 -10.40 30.73 8.70
CA PRO A 165 -9.92 30.84 10.08
C PRO A 165 -10.55 29.85 11.06
N THR A 166 -11.67 29.20 10.71
CA THR A 166 -12.42 28.35 11.64
C THR A 166 -12.91 27.05 11.01
N VAL A 167 -13.03 26.04 11.87
CA VAL A 167 -13.70 24.76 11.61
C VAL A 167 -14.56 24.48 12.84
N SER A 168 -15.87 24.27 12.69
CA SER A 168 -16.75 24.05 13.83
C SER A 168 -16.52 22.68 14.50
N GLU A 169 -16.65 22.60 15.82
CA GLU A 169 -16.47 21.34 16.56
C GLU A 169 -17.47 20.26 16.14
N ASN A 170 -18.75 20.61 15.99
CA ASN A 170 -19.79 19.69 15.47
C ASN A 170 -19.43 19.07 14.12
N ARG A 171 -18.59 19.75 13.33
CA ARG A 171 -18.10 19.23 12.07
C ARG A 171 -17.03 18.15 12.28
N LEU A 172 -16.17 18.26 13.28
CA LEU A 172 -15.13 17.27 13.56
C LEU A 172 -15.73 15.90 13.90
N ASP A 173 -16.77 15.86 14.73
CA ASP A 173 -17.48 14.61 15.05
C ASP A 173 -18.10 13.96 13.81
N ARG A 174 -18.65 14.78 12.91
CA ARG A 174 -19.16 14.30 11.62
C ARG A 174 -18.05 13.73 10.75
N LEU A 175 -16.92 14.43 10.66
CA LEU A 175 -15.76 13.98 9.87
C LEU A 175 -15.15 12.69 10.44
N GLN A 176 -15.15 12.50 11.76
CA GLN A 176 -14.70 11.25 12.36
C GLN A 176 -15.60 10.07 11.95
N ARG A 177 -16.93 10.25 11.92
CA ARG A 177 -17.85 9.21 11.41
C ARG A 177 -17.60 8.89 9.94
N VAL A 178 -17.32 9.90 9.12
CA VAL A 178 -16.96 9.72 7.70
C VAL A 178 -15.65 8.94 7.57
N ASN A 179 -14.64 9.25 8.38
CA ASN A 179 -13.37 8.53 8.41
C ASN A 179 -13.55 7.04 8.77
N VAL A 180 -14.31 6.72 9.82
CA VAL A 180 -14.59 5.32 10.21
C VAL A 180 -15.35 4.58 9.10
N ALA A 181 -16.38 5.22 8.52
CA ALA A 181 -17.14 4.64 7.42
C ALA A 181 -16.26 4.35 6.18
N ALA A 182 -15.39 5.30 5.82
CA ALA A 182 -14.43 5.14 4.73
C ALA A 182 -13.43 4.03 5.02
N ALA A 183 -12.86 3.97 6.23
CA ALA A 183 -11.92 2.92 6.64
C ALA A 183 -12.53 1.51 6.53
N LYS A 184 -13.80 1.35 6.92
CA LYS A 184 -14.56 0.10 6.74
C LYS A 184 -14.72 -0.25 5.27
N GLN A 185 -15.12 0.72 4.46
CA GLN A 185 -15.41 0.52 3.04
C GLN A 185 -14.13 0.14 2.26
N CYS A 186 -13.03 0.83 2.51
CA CYS A 186 -11.73 0.57 1.85
C CYS A 186 -10.93 -0.55 2.51
N GLN A 187 -11.50 -1.22 3.52
CA GLN A 187 -10.88 -2.34 4.24
C GLN A 187 -9.53 -1.98 4.89
N ARG A 188 -9.37 -0.75 5.35
CA ARG A 188 -8.16 -0.30 6.05
C ARG A 188 -8.20 -0.77 7.51
N LEU A 189 -7.07 -1.26 8.03
CA LEU A 189 -6.97 -1.79 9.41
C LEU A 189 -6.52 -0.74 10.43
N HIS A 190 -5.84 0.31 9.96
CA HIS A 190 -5.41 1.45 10.75
C HIS A 190 -6.22 2.66 10.33
N GLU A 191 -7.00 3.25 11.21
CA GLU A 191 -7.73 4.47 10.87
C GLU A 191 -6.77 5.62 10.53
N MET A 192 -7.20 6.51 9.66
CA MET A 192 -6.49 7.79 9.49
C MET A 192 -6.68 8.60 10.77
N ILE A 193 -5.61 9.21 11.27
CA ILE A 193 -5.71 10.08 12.45
C ILE A 193 -6.30 11.42 12.01
N LEU A 194 -7.46 11.80 12.56
CA LEU A 194 -8.02 13.13 12.35
C LEU A 194 -7.59 14.04 13.52
N ASN A 195 -6.65 14.94 13.24
CA ASN A 195 -6.09 15.84 14.26
C ASN A 195 -7.01 17.04 14.50
N PRO A 196 -6.91 17.68 15.69
CA PRO A 196 -7.59 18.96 15.93
C PRO A 196 -7.09 20.05 14.95
N PRO A 197 -7.92 21.08 14.66
CA PRO A 197 -7.51 22.17 13.80
C PRO A 197 -6.21 22.84 14.27
N LYS A 198 -5.37 23.22 13.31
CA LYS A 198 -4.06 23.83 13.57
C LYS A 198 -3.86 25.04 12.68
N ASN A 199 -3.28 26.11 13.22
CA ASN A 199 -2.93 27.31 12.45
C ASN A 199 -1.56 27.16 11.76
N ILE A 200 -1.24 28.10 10.86
CA ILE A 200 0.04 28.13 10.14
C ILE A 200 1.22 28.15 11.10
N ASN A 201 1.21 29.01 12.12
CA ASN A 201 2.30 29.10 13.11
C ASN A 201 2.60 27.76 13.80
N GLY A 202 1.57 26.98 14.13
CA GLY A 202 1.71 25.66 14.74
C GLY A 202 2.13 24.56 13.77
N LEU A 203 2.05 24.82 12.45
CA LEU A 203 2.51 23.93 11.38
C LEU A 203 3.99 24.18 11.04
N LEU A 204 4.50 25.42 11.14
CA LEU A 204 5.89 25.76 10.78
C LEU A 204 6.96 24.84 11.41
N PRO A 205 6.90 24.50 12.72
CA PRO A 205 7.89 23.59 13.30
C PRO A 205 7.86 22.18 12.68
N LEU A 206 6.67 21.68 12.35
CA LEU A 206 6.52 20.37 11.70
C LEU A 206 7.10 20.38 10.29
N VAL A 207 6.94 21.50 9.56
CA VAL A 207 7.54 21.68 8.24
C VAL A 207 9.07 21.67 8.35
N ALA A 208 9.63 22.39 9.32
CA ALA A 208 11.07 22.47 9.54
C ALA A 208 11.72 21.14 9.95
N GLU A 209 11.00 20.31 10.72
CA GLU A 209 11.47 18.99 11.13
C GLU A 209 11.24 17.90 10.06
N SER A 210 10.32 18.14 9.12
CA SER A 210 10.00 17.17 8.08
C SER A 210 11.06 17.17 6.98
N LYS A 211 11.47 15.97 6.57
CA LYS A 211 12.34 15.81 5.40
C LYS A 211 11.67 16.21 4.09
N LEU A 212 10.35 16.06 4.01
CA LEU A 212 9.53 16.46 2.87
C LEU A 212 8.28 17.18 3.34
N ALA A 213 8.06 18.38 2.83
CA ALA A 213 6.83 19.11 3.00
C ALA A 213 6.45 19.76 1.66
N PHE A 214 5.36 19.31 1.06
CA PHE A 214 4.90 19.83 -0.22
C PHE A 214 3.79 20.85 -0.01
N LEU A 215 4.00 22.06 -0.51
CA LEU A 215 3.05 23.16 -0.46
C LEU A 215 2.41 23.32 -1.84
N ALA A 216 1.10 23.05 -1.94
CA ALA A 216 0.35 23.23 -3.18
C ALA A 216 0.11 24.73 -3.42
N VAL A 217 0.73 25.27 -4.46
CA VAL A 217 0.56 26.67 -4.90
C VAL A 217 0.33 26.74 -6.41
N ALA A 218 -0.37 27.77 -6.85
CA ALA A 218 -0.46 28.09 -8.26
C ALA A 218 0.95 28.31 -8.84
N GLU A 219 1.18 27.86 -10.07
CA GLU A 219 2.45 28.04 -10.81
C GLU A 219 3.71 27.46 -10.13
N GLY A 220 3.53 26.64 -9.09
CA GLY A 220 4.64 25.91 -8.48
C GLY A 220 5.31 24.92 -9.44
N THR A 221 6.53 24.51 -9.11
CA THR A 221 7.25 23.48 -9.88
C THR A 221 6.38 22.22 -10.01
N PRO A 222 6.28 21.60 -11.20
CA PRO A 222 5.49 20.38 -11.36
C PRO A 222 5.87 19.32 -10.31
N LEU A 223 4.88 18.77 -9.62
CA LEU A 223 5.08 17.84 -8.50
C LEU A 223 6.07 16.70 -8.83
N VAL A 224 5.94 16.11 -10.03
CA VAL A 224 6.80 15.00 -10.47
C VAL A 224 8.27 15.41 -10.57
N SER A 225 8.54 16.66 -10.97
CA SER A 225 9.90 17.20 -11.03
C SER A 225 10.47 17.34 -9.62
N ALA A 226 9.70 17.91 -8.68
CA ALA A 226 10.11 18.01 -7.28
C ALA A 226 10.35 16.63 -6.64
N LEU A 227 9.52 15.64 -6.97
CA LEU A 227 9.66 14.27 -6.48
C LEU A 227 10.90 13.56 -7.01
N THR A 228 11.30 13.84 -8.24
CA THR A 228 12.50 13.26 -8.85
C THR A 228 13.76 13.79 -8.18
N SER A 229 13.74 15.06 -7.73
CA SER A 229 14.82 15.67 -6.96
C SER A 229 14.81 15.26 -5.48
N SER A 230 13.67 14.78 -4.96
CA SER A 230 13.53 14.32 -3.58
C SER A 230 14.08 12.90 -3.36
N GLY A 231 14.63 12.66 -2.17
CA GLY A 231 15.27 11.41 -1.76
C GLY A 231 14.35 10.18 -1.71
N THR A 232 14.78 9.12 -1.01
CA THR A 232 14.03 7.85 -0.89
C THR A 232 12.98 7.87 0.22
N GLU A 233 12.55 9.05 0.66
CA GLU A 233 11.63 9.18 1.77
C GLU A 233 10.24 8.66 1.39
N SER A 234 9.64 7.88 2.29
CA SER A 234 8.31 7.28 2.12
C SER A 234 7.22 8.09 2.81
N GLY A 235 7.50 9.30 3.27
CA GLY A 235 6.53 10.10 4.03
C GLY A 235 6.93 11.56 4.12
N GLY A 236 6.00 12.37 4.63
CA GLY A 236 6.14 13.81 4.74
C GLY A 236 4.82 14.52 4.90
N LEU A 237 4.85 15.84 4.71
CA LEU A 237 3.70 16.72 4.85
C LEU A 237 3.14 17.11 3.49
N ILE A 238 1.83 17.20 3.42
CA ILE A 238 1.09 17.79 2.30
C ILE A 238 0.35 19.00 2.84
N VAL A 239 0.54 20.17 2.25
CA VAL A 239 -0.05 21.43 2.70
C VAL A 239 -0.87 22.03 1.56
N VAL A 240 -2.19 22.15 1.77
CA VAL A 240 -3.15 22.63 0.77
C VAL A 240 -3.98 23.78 1.34
N GLY A 241 -4.01 24.89 0.61
CA GLY A 241 -4.67 26.13 1.01
C GLY A 241 -6.20 26.12 0.83
N PRO A 242 -6.86 27.21 1.25
CA PRO A 242 -8.32 27.36 1.15
C PRO A 242 -8.75 27.71 -0.27
N GLU A 243 -10.07 27.84 -0.51
CA GLU A 243 -10.60 28.27 -1.82
C GLU A 243 -10.07 29.63 -2.28
N GLY A 244 -9.80 30.51 -1.31
CA GLY A 244 -9.20 31.82 -1.54
C GLY A 244 -7.68 31.79 -1.74
N ASP A 245 -7.04 30.62 -1.78
CA ASP A 245 -5.58 30.44 -1.75
C ASP A 245 -4.91 30.95 -0.47
N PHE A 246 -3.63 30.66 -0.29
CA PHE A 246 -2.81 31.26 0.77
C PHE A 246 -2.57 32.75 0.50
N THR A 247 -2.27 33.51 1.54
CA THR A 247 -1.66 34.83 1.37
C THR A 247 -0.19 34.70 1.00
N GLU A 248 0.40 35.72 0.37
CA GLU A 248 1.84 35.74 0.08
C GLU A 248 2.69 35.57 1.35
N LYS A 249 2.23 36.15 2.47
CA LYS A 249 2.86 35.99 3.77
C LYS A 249 2.87 34.53 4.22
N GLU A 250 1.72 33.85 4.17
CA GLU A 250 1.62 32.43 4.56
C GLU A 250 2.49 31.53 3.66
N VAL A 251 2.51 31.78 2.35
CA VAL A 251 3.39 31.05 1.42
C VAL A 251 4.86 31.26 1.79
N ASN A 252 5.27 32.51 2.02
CA ASN A 252 6.64 32.84 2.38
C ASN A 252 7.07 32.19 3.70
N GLU A 253 6.22 32.22 4.73
CA GLU A 253 6.49 31.59 6.02
C GLU A 253 6.67 30.07 5.88
N LEU A 254 5.80 29.40 5.12
CA LEU A 254 5.90 27.96 4.87
C LEU A 254 7.15 27.60 4.07
N MET A 255 7.49 28.38 3.04
CA MET A 255 8.70 28.16 2.25
C MET A 255 9.97 28.40 3.08
N GLN A 256 9.99 29.45 3.92
CA GLN A 256 11.11 29.71 4.84
C GLN A 256 11.29 28.59 5.87
N ALA A 257 10.20 27.95 6.30
CA ALA A 257 10.25 26.77 7.15
C ALA A 257 10.74 25.50 6.42
N GLY A 258 10.91 25.53 5.09
CA GLY A 258 11.43 24.41 4.31
C GLY A 258 10.40 23.70 3.42
N ALA A 259 9.19 24.23 3.28
CA ALA A 259 8.22 23.66 2.35
C ALA A 259 8.64 23.85 0.88
N ILE A 260 8.43 22.82 0.07
CA ILE A 260 8.69 22.80 -1.36
C ILE A 260 7.38 23.13 -2.08
N SER A 261 7.35 24.29 -2.75
CA SER A 261 6.22 24.70 -3.58
C SER A 261 6.04 23.77 -4.79
N VAL A 262 4.82 23.25 -4.98
CA VAL A 262 4.51 22.35 -6.09
C VAL A 262 3.22 22.75 -6.81
N GLY A 263 3.23 22.58 -8.13
CA GLY A 263 2.09 22.75 -9.02
C GLY A 263 1.49 21.40 -9.45
N LEU A 264 0.16 21.38 -9.60
CA LEU A 264 -0.62 20.19 -9.97
C LEU A 264 -1.18 20.24 -11.41
N GLY A 265 -0.53 21.04 -12.27
CA GLY A 265 -0.91 21.24 -13.66
C GLY A 265 -1.46 22.64 -13.95
N PRO A 266 -1.94 22.88 -15.18
CA PRO A 266 -2.28 24.23 -15.65
C PRO A 266 -3.67 24.72 -15.21
N HIS A 267 -4.48 23.86 -14.59
CA HIS A 267 -5.86 24.17 -14.22
C HIS A 267 -5.98 24.48 -12.73
N ARG A 268 -6.85 25.43 -12.40
CA ARG A 268 -7.22 25.73 -11.02
C ARG A 268 -8.04 24.57 -10.45
N LEU A 269 -7.47 23.84 -9.51
CA LEU A 269 -8.13 22.75 -8.80
C LEU A 269 -8.85 23.27 -7.56
N ARG A 270 -9.96 22.61 -7.19
CA ARG A 270 -10.59 22.83 -5.88
C ARG A 270 -9.74 22.22 -4.77
N VAL A 271 -9.92 22.68 -3.53
CA VAL A 271 -9.17 22.23 -2.34
C VAL A 271 -9.17 20.70 -2.23
N GLU A 272 -10.34 20.07 -2.30
CA GLU A 272 -10.48 18.63 -2.20
C GLU A 272 -9.83 17.89 -3.38
N THR A 273 -9.91 18.45 -4.59
CA THR A 273 -9.30 17.87 -5.79
C THR A 273 -7.78 17.96 -5.74
N ALA A 274 -7.23 19.11 -5.33
CA ALA A 274 -5.80 19.31 -5.16
C ALA A 274 -5.23 18.35 -4.10
N THR A 275 -5.93 18.23 -2.96
CA THR A 275 -5.56 17.33 -1.86
C THR A 275 -5.49 15.87 -2.33
N VAL A 276 -6.54 15.40 -3.00
CA VAL A 276 -6.63 14.04 -3.53
C VAL A 276 -5.60 13.77 -4.61
N ALA A 277 -5.40 14.70 -5.55
CA ALA A 277 -4.43 14.54 -6.64
C ALA A 277 -2.99 14.45 -6.12
N LEU A 278 -2.64 15.32 -5.17
CA LEU A 278 -1.31 15.34 -4.55
C LEU A 278 -1.07 14.05 -3.74
N LEU A 279 -2.01 13.68 -2.87
CA LEU A 279 -1.92 12.44 -2.08
C LEU A 279 -1.81 11.19 -2.96
N ALA A 280 -2.68 11.05 -3.96
CA ALA A 280 -2.67 9.89 -4.86
C ALA A 280 -1.34 9.78 -5.61
N THR A 281 -0.81 10.91 -6.09
CA THR A 281 0.47 10.92 -6.81
C THR A 281 1.63 10.52 -5.91
N LEU A 282 1.66 11.02 -4.67
CA LEU A 282 2.68 10.68 -3.68
C LEU A 282 2.62 9.20 -3.27
N MET A 283 1.42 8.66 -3.07
CA MET A 283 1.23 7.24 -2.77
C MET A 283 1.71 6.35 -3.91
N LEU A 284 1.34 6.67 -5.16
CA LEU A 284 1.79 5.91 -6.33
C LEU A 284 3.30 6.03 -6.54
N TRP A 285 3.88 7.21 -6.31
CA TRP A 285 5.32 7.43 -6.43
C TRP A 285 6.12 6.55 -5.48
N VAL A 286 5.67 6.42 -4.22
CA VAL A 286 6.32 5.54 -3.23
C VAL A 286 6.25 4.08 -3.68
N ILE A 287 5.10 3.61 -4.20
CA ILE A 287 4.95 2.24 -4.72
C ILE A 287 5.93 1.97 -5.88
N VAL A 288 6.06 2.92 -6.81
CA VAL A 288 7.00 2.80 -7.94
C VAL A 288 8.44 2.74 -7.44
N LYS A 289 8.84 3.61 -6.50
CA LYS A 289 10.21 3.58 -5.93
C LYS A 289 10.50 2.27 -5.21
N MET A 290 9.55 1.74 -4.42
CA MET A 290 9.71 0.45 -3.74
C MET A 290 9.91 -0.70 -4.73
N THR A 291 9.13 -0.72 -5.81
CA THR A 291 9.27 -1.72 -6.88
C THR A 291 10.65 -1.67 -7.54
N ASN A 292 11.11 -0.47 -7.91
CA ASN A 292 12.42 -0.27 -8.53
C ASN A 292 13.58 -0.67 -7.59
N GLN A 293 13.45 -0.39 -6.29
CA GLN A 293 14.43 -0.83 -5.29
C GLN A 293 14.49 -2.36 -5.17
N LEU A 294 13.32 -3.02 -5.18
CA LEU A 294 13.24 -4.49 -5.14
C LEU A 294 13.92 -5.12 -6.36
N GLU A 295 13.67 -4.59 -7.56
CA GLU A 295 14.30 -5.06 -8.80
C GLU A 295 15.83 -4.91 -8.77
N SER A 296 16.31 -3.76 -8.29
CA SER A 296 17.75 -3.50 -8.13
C SER A 296 18.40 -4.49 -7.15
N LEU A 297 17.75 -4.78 -6.02
CA LEU A 297 18.21 -5.77 -5.05
C LEU A 297 18.23 -7.18 -5.65
N VAL A 298 17.21 -7.56 -6.41
CA VAL A 298 17.14 -8.85 -7.08
C VAL A 298 18.29 -9.00 -8.08
N GLU A 299 18.57 -7.98 -8.89
CA GLU A 299 19.70 -8.02 -9.83
C GLU A 299 21.07 -8.04 -9.11
N SER A 300 21.20 -7.31 -8.00
CA SER A 300 22.38 -7.38 -7.13
C SER A 300 22.61 -8.80 -6.58
N ILE A 301 21.57 -9.45 -6.07
CA ILE A 301 21.63 -10.84 -5.59
C ILE A 301 21.99 -11.80 -6.73
N LYS A 302 21.33 -11.68 -7.90
CA LYS A 302 21.65 -12.51 -9.08
C LYS A 302 23.11 -12.34 -9.52
N SER A 303 23.65 -11.12 -9.48
CA SER A 303 25.04 -10.86 -9.83
C SER A 303 26.02 -11.51 -8.83
N LYS A 304 25.77 -11.39 -7.52
CA LYS A 304 26.58 -12.05 -6.48
C LYS A 304 26.53 -13.56 -6.56
N VAL A 305 25.35 -14.15 -6.81
CA VAL A 305 25.19 -15.60 -7.01
C VAL A 305 25.97 -16.07 -8.24
N ARG A 306 25.94 -15.31 -9.35
CA ARG A 306 26.76 -15.59 -10.54
C ARG A 306 28.25 -15.54 -10.24
N ALA A 307 28.71 -14.56 -9.46
CA ALA A 307 30.12 -14.44 -9.05
C ALA A 307 30.57 -15.61 -8.16
N LEU A 308 29.74 -16.04 -7.20
CA LEU A 308 30.03 -17.19 -6.34
C LEU A 308 30.10 -18.50 -7.14
N LYS A 309 29.19 -18.72 -8.09
CA LYS A 309 29.25 -19.88 -9.01
C LYS A 309 30.49 -19.88 -9.90
N LYS A 310 31.02 -18.69 -10.25
CA LYS A 310 32.27 -18.57 -11.02
C LYS A 310 33.50 -18.90 -10.16
N ASN A 311 33.50 -18.49 -8.88
CA ASN A 311 34.59 -18.74 -7.94
C ASN A 311 34.61 -20.17 -7.36
N SER A 312 33.48 -20.89 -7.36
CA SER A 312 33.45 -22.31 -6.95
C SER A 312 34.04 -23.26 -8.00
N LYS A 313 34.23 -22.79 -9.25
CA LYS A 313 35.00 -23.49 -10.27
C LYS A 313 36.50 -23.23 -10.06
N LYS A 314 37.09 -23.77 -8.99
CA LYS A 314 38.56 -23.90 -8.92
C LYS A 314 39.02 -24.80 -10.08
N PRO A 315 40.12 -24.50 -10.78
CA PRO A 315 40.63 -25.36 -11.83
C PRO A 315 41.03 -26.70 -11.21
N TYR A 316 40.57 -27.79 -11.79
CA TYR A 316 41.09 -29.13 -11.53
C TYR A 316 42.58 -29.10 -11.91
N ILE A 317 43.48 -29.04 -10.93
CA ILE A 317 44.90 -29.26 -11.17
C ILE A 317 45.02 -30.73 -11.55
N LYS A 318 45.23 -30.99 -12.84
CA LYS A 318 45.54 -32.33 -13.35
C LYS A 318 46.87 -32.72 -12.71
N MET A 319 46.85 -33.60 -11.71
CA MET A 319 48.08 -34.23 -11.23
C MET A 319 48.74 -34.95 -12.40
N ASP A 320 50.01 -34.65 -12.63
CA ASP A 320 50.77 -35.27 -13.70
C ASP A 320 50.95 -36.77 -13.39
N LYS A 321 50.55 -37.63 -14.34
CA LYS A 321 50.50 -39.10 -14.16
C LYS A 321 51.89 -39.74 -14.03
N SER A 322 52.96 -38.95 -14.18
CA SER A 322 54.37 -39.33 -14.01
C SER A 322 54.78 -39.55 -12.53
N SER A 323 53.97 -39.09 -11.57
CA SER A 323 54.18 -39.34 -10.12
C SER A 323 53.36 -40.52 -9.58
N SER A 324 53.28 -41.61 -10.36
CA SER A 324 52.69 -42.86 -9.88
C SER A 324 53.63 -43.51 -8.85
N VAL A 325 53.37 -43.27 -7.56
CA VAL A 325 54.02 -43.97 -6.45
C VAL A 325 53.74 -45.47 -6.62
N LYS A 326 54.78 -46.22 -6.99
CA LYS A 326 54.77 -47.69 -7.00
C LYS A 326 54.70 -48.16 -5.54
N VAL A 327 53.49 -48.38 -5.02
CA VAL A 327 53.31 -48.97 -3.69
C VAL A 327 53.62 -50.47 -3.80
N GLU A 328 54.83 -50.86 -3.42
CA GLU A 328 55.24 -52.27 -3.36
C GLU A 328 54.58 -52.94 -2.13
N ILE A 329 53.47 -53.66 -2.36
CA ILE A 329 52.78 -54.39 -1.29
C ILE A 329 53.61 -55.64 -0.93
N ARG A 330 54.35 -55.57 0.18
CA ARG A 330 55.21 -56.65 0.72
C ARG A 330 54.45 -57.71 1.55
N SER A 331 53.17 -57.51 1.82
CA SER A 331 52.34 -58.48 2.55
C SER A 331 51.59 -59.43 1.60
N LYS A 332 51.89 -60.73 1.69
CA LYS A 332 51.16 -61.80 0.96
C LYS A 332 49.66 -61.81 1.29
N LYS A 333 49.28 -61.44 2.52
CA LYS A 333 47.89 -61.41 2.98
C LYS A 333 47.09 -60.28 2.31
N ALA A 334 47.72 -59.12 2.11
CA ALA A 334 47.11 -57.98 1.42
C ALA A 334 46.93 -58.24 -0.09
N ARG A 335 47.93 -58.86 -0.76
CA ARG A 335 47.79 -59.25 -2.17
C ARG A 335 46.62 -60.21 -2.39
N LYS A 336 46.46 -61.20 -1.50
CA LYS A 336 45.37 -62.20 -1.59
C LYS A 336 43.98 -61.56 -1.42
N LEU A 337 43.88 -60.51 -0.59
CA LEU A 337 42.63 -59.78 -0.39
C LEU A 337 42.26 -58.97 -1.64
N ILE A 338 43.23 -58.26 -2.22
CA ILE A 338 43.05 -57.42 -3.41
C ILE A 338 42.65 -58.28 -4.62
N ASP A 339 43.32 -59.41 -4.82
CA ASP A 339 43.04 -60.33 -5.93
C ASP A 339 41.63 -60.94 -5.81
N LYS A 340 41.17 -61.18 -4.57
CA LYS A 340 39.81 -61.66 -4.28
C LYS A 340 38.75 -60.59 -4.57
N THR A 341 39.02 -59.31 -4.27
CA THR A 341 38.12 -58.19 -4.59
C THR A 341 38.06 -57.89 -6.09
N LEU A 342 39.18 -57.99 -6.82
CA LEU A 342 39.19 -57.78 -8.28
C LEU A 342 38.41 -58.89 -9.00
N LYS A 343 38.60 -60.17 -8.60
CA LYS A 343 37.82 -61.29 -9.14
C LYS A 343 36.33 -61.23 -8.82
N ALA A 344 35.93 -60.53 -7.76
CA ALA A 344 34.52 -60.29 -7.44
C ALA A 344 33.91 -59.17 -8.29
N ALA A 345 34.71 -58.17 -8.69
CA ALA A 345 34.28 -57.06 -9.54
C ALA A 345 34.12 -57.45 -11.01
N ASP A 346 34.88 -58.44 -11.50
CA ASP A 346 34.83 -58.90 -12.90
C ASP A 346 33.73 -59.95 -13.19
N ARG A 347 32.90 -60.32 -12.21
CA ARG A 347 31.76 -61.22 -12.47
C ARG A 347 30.59 -60.41 -13.04
N PRO A 348 30.10 -60.70 -14.26
CA PRO A 348 28.96 -60.00 -14.84
C PRO A 348 27.70 -60.29 -14.01
N VAL A 349 27.16 -59.27 -13.37
CA VAL A 349 25.90 -59.36 -12.62
C VAL A 349 24.76 -59.55 -13.62
N LYS A 350 24.22 -60.78 -13.72
CA LYS A 350 22.91 -61.02 -14.32
C LYS A 350 21.86 -60.31 -13.46
N ARG A 351 21.21 -59.27 -13.99
CA ARG A 351 20.01 -58.68 -13.37
C ARG A 351 18.83 -59.64 -13.56
N PRO A 352 18.13 -60.08 -12.50
CA PRO A 352 16.77 -60.56 -12.65
C PRO A 352 15.82 -59.36 -12.70
N ILE A 353 14.94 -59.35 -13.71
CA ILE A 353 13.71 -58.54 -13.75
C ILE A 353 12.69 -59.25 -12.86
N PRO A 354 11.99 -58.55 -11.96
CA PRO A 354 10.62 -58.10 -12.23
C PRO A 354 10.46 -56.58 -12.19
#